data_AF-A0A182TD71-F1
#
_entry.id   AF-A0A182TD71-F1
#
_cell.length_a   1.000
_cell.length_b   1.000
_cell.length_c   1.000
_cell.angle_alpha   90.00
_cell.angle_beta   90.00
_cell.angle_gamma   90.00
#
_symmetry.space_group_name_H-M   'P 1'
#
loop_
_entity.id
_entity.type
_entity.pdbx_description
1 polymer ?
#
loop_
_entity_poly.entity_id
_entity_poly.type
_entity_poly.pdbx_seq_one_letter_code
_entity_poly.pdbx_strand_id
1 'polypeptide(L)'
;MTDNNAVFDAIAAGKQATDGQNASATSKQNGTGGGEIPYKIRTGQDKEGLICEALLTGNLEAAIELCMQAGKTSEALILAMNSGSDLLAKVQYRYLRDNENYLSNLISALVLCDWTGVVTQCTIDSWKEALVAAITHCKHQLPLLCERLGERLQGEAVSNADLARNAILCYICAGSTERLVEAWQLSKGGQPSSDPATGEDELDKNNNSNRDLQELVEVSMLLQKALEKQGRSAPAVGKLADLLSQYARLLAAQGSLPSALTYLGNSTDPEMEELRERLYYALGHKTYTPAAPTRPQYASQQQQQQQQPPFNPMFPTIGQAAKMKAYGQSLPPAPVPTLNPVSTMPQ
;
A
#
# COMPACT_ATOMS: atom_id res chain seq x y z
N MET A 1 36.48 27.64 16.43
CA MET A 1 36.99 26.25 16.51
C MET A 1 37.78 26.18 17.80
N THR A 2 37.11 25.78 18.87
CA THR A 2 37.62 25.81 20.25
C THR A 2 37.08 24.57 20.96
N ASP A 3 37.96 23.58 21.05
CA ASP A 3 38.19 22.62 22.13
C ASP A 3 36.99 22.10 22.93
N ASN A 4 36.27 21.14 22.35
CA ASN A 4 35.42 20.20 23.09
C ASN A 4 36.22 19.06 23.78
N ASN A 5 37.55 19.06 23.69
CA ASN A 5 38.41 18.05 24.31
C ASN A 5 38.71 18.29 25.80
N ALA A 6 38.44 19.50 26.34
CA ALA A 6 38.77 19.82 27.73
C ALA A 6 37.75 19.29 28.77
N VAL A 7 36.54 18.92 28.34
CA VAL A 7 35.49 18.41 29.25
C VAL A 7 35.69 16.91 29.57
N PHE A 8 36.31 16.15 28.67
CA PHE A 8 36.52 14.71 28.87
C PHE A 8 37.72 14.38 29.76
N ASP A 9 38.72 15.26 29.87
CA ASP A 9 39.89 15.05 30.74
C ASP A 9 39.63 15.38 32.22
N ALA A 10 38.59 16.17 32.52
CA ALA A 10 38.24 16.51 33.91
C ALA A 10 37.62 15.34 34.69
N ILE A 11 37.15 14.30 33.99
CA ILE A 11 36.51 13.12 34.60
C ILE A 11 37.55 12.04 34.98
N ALA A 12 38.76 12.10 34.41
CA ALA A 12 39.81 11.12 34.65
C ALA A 12 40.65 11.37 35.92
N ALA A 13 40.52 12.53 36.57
CA ALA A 13 41.43 12.94 37.68
C ALA A 13 40.79 13.05 39.08
N GLY A 14 39.54 12.59 39.27
CA GLY A 14 38.80 12.79 40.52
C GLY A 14 38.66 11.55 41.41
N LYS A 15 39.72 11.14 42.12
CA LYS A 15 39.64 10.19 43.25
C LYS A 15 40.39 10.76 44.46
N GLN A 16 39.65 11.28 45.46
CA GLN A 16 39.75 10.86 46.87
C GLN A 16 38.90 11.72 47.84
N ALA A 17 38.38 11.00 48.84
CA ALA A 17 37.90 11.40 50.18
C ALA A 17 36.52 12.08 50.29
N THR A 18 35.53 11.37 50.84
CA THR A 18 35.23 11.34 52.29
C THR A 18 34.21 10.25 52.64
N ASP A 19 34.36 9.71 53.86
CA ASP A 19 33.73 8.55 54.48
C ASP A 19 32.21 8.57 54.68
N GLY A 20 31.62 7.36 54.83
CA GLY A 20 30.45 7.16 55.68
C GLY A 20 29.40 6.13 55.22
N GLN A 21 29.48 4.91 55.78
CA GLN A 21 28.38 3.97 56.06
C GLN A 21 27.80 3.08 54.93
N ASN A 22 28.45 1.91 54.80
CA ASN A 22 27.88 0.57 55.01
C ASN A 22 26.58 0.20 54.24
N ALA A 23 26.73 -0.31 53.02
CA ALA A 23 25.85 -1.32 52.45
C ALA A 23 26.65 -2.19 51.48
N SER A 24 26.68 -3.49 51.76
CA SER A 24 27.48 -4.51 51.09
C SER A 24 27.12 -4.69 49.61
N ALA A 25 27.95 -4.14 48.72
CA ALA A 25 28.00 -4.51 47.32
C ALA A 25 29.38 -5.13 47.05
N THR A 26 29.45 -6.47 46.95
CA THR A 26 30.69 -7.13 46.51
C THR A 26 30.50 -7.55 45.06
N SER A 27 30.97 -6.69 44.16
CA SER A 27 31.30 -7.07 42.79
C SER A 27 32.56 -7.94 42.82
N LYS A 28 32.50 -9.15 42.24
CA LYS A 28 33.72 -9.91 41.90
C LYS A 28 33.65 -10.37 40.46
N GLN A 29 34.46 -9.68 39.67
CA GLN A 29 34.87 -10.02 38.32
C GLN A 29 35.87 -11.18 38.42
N ASN A 30 35.64 -12.26 37.68
CA ASN A 30 36.64 -13.32 37.50
C ASN A 30 37.68 -12.84 36.49
N GLY A 31 38.90 -12.61 36.96
CA GLY A 31 40.02 -12.18 36.13
C GLY A 31 41.21 -11.76 36.98
N THR A 32 42.02 -12.74 37.38
CA THR A 32 43.44 -12.61 37.79
C THR A 32 43.77 -11.52 38.82
N GLY A 33 43.72 -11.86 40.11
CA GLY A 33 44.39 -11.06 41.15
C GLY A 33 43.76 -10.98 42.55
N GLY A 34 42.74 -11.77 42.88
CA GLY A 34 42.16 -11.80 44.23
C GLY A 34 41.89 -13.22 44.67
N GLY A 35 42.33 -13.59 45.88
CA GLY A 35 42.27 -14.95 46.42
C GLY A 35 40.95 -15.67 46.14
N GLU A 36 41.07 -16.92 45.67
CA GLU A 36 39.94 -17.80 45.36
C GLU A 36 39.05 -17.93 46.59
N ILE A 37 37.83 -17.38 46.54
CA ILE A 37 36.84 -17.67 47.57
C ILE A 37 36.27 -19.05 47.22
N PRO A 38 36.47 -20.08 48.07
CA PRO A 38 35.87 -21.38 47.83
C PRO A 38 34.34 -21.23 47.88
N TYR A 39 33.66 -21.72 46.84
CA TYR A 39 32.19 -21.74 46.78
C TYR A 39 31.68 -23.18 46.88
N LYS A 40 30.48 -23.34 47.46
CA LYS A 40 29.82 -24.65 47.60
C LYS A 40 28.78 -24.83 46.50
N ILE A 41 28.87 -25.92 45.75
CA ILE A 41 27.83 -26.36 44.83
C ILE A 41 26.63 -26.84 45.66
N ARG A 42 25.47 -26.21 45.48
CA ARG A 42 24.24 -26.56 46.19
C ARG A 42 23.33 -27.34 45.25
N THR A 43 23.06 -28.59 45.59
CA THR A 43 22.05 -29.43 44.92
C THR A 43 20.95 -29.71 45.94
N GLY A 44 19.72 -29.35 45.59
CA GLY A 44 18.58 -29.37 46.51
C GLY A 44 17.26 -29.17 45.76
N GLN A 45 16.13 -29.33 46.46
CA GLN A 45 14.77 -29.17 45.91
C GLN A 45 14.36 -27.70 45.75
N ASP A 46 15.22 -26.77 46.14
CA ASP A 46 15.03 -25.33 45.96
C ASP A 46 15.30 -24.91 44.50
N LYS A 47 14.79 -23.74 44.10
CA LYS A 47 14.92 -23.24 42.71
C LYS A 47 16.38 -23.22 42.24
N GLU A 48 17.33 -22.86 43.10
CA GLU A 48 18.75 -22.82 42.74
C GLU A 48 19.38 -24.22 42.68
N GLY A 49 18.99 -25.11 43.61
CA GLY A 49 19.40 -26.50 43.61
C GLY A 49 18.99 -27.26 42.35
N LEU A 50 17.76 -27.07 41.88
CA LEU A 50 17.25 -27.68 40.64
C LEU A 50 17.97 -27.14 39.40
N ILE A 51 18.28 -25.84 39.36
CA ILE A 51 19.10 -25.25 38.28
C ILE A 51 20.51 -25.85 38.29
N CYS A 52 21.14 -25.99 39.46
CA CYS A 52 22.47 -26.60 39.57
C CYS A 52 22.46 -28.06 39.12
N GLU A 53 21.45 -28.84 39.48
CA GLU A 53 21.29 -30.22 39.03
C GLU A 53 21.16 -30.33 37.51
N ALA A 54 20.32 -29.48 36.89
CA ALA A 54 20.17 -29.44 35.43
C ALA A 54 21.49 -29.08 34.71
N LEU A 55 22.27 -28.15 35.27
CA LEU A 55 23.59 -27.79 34.75
C LEU A 55 24.61 -28.94 34.88
N LEU A 56 24.66 -29.60 36.04
CA LEU A 56 25.60 -30.71 36.29
C LEU A 56 25.30 -31.96 35.47
N THR A 57 24.02 -32.18 35.13
CA THR A 57 23.57 -33.30 34.29
C THR A 57 23.69 -32.99 32.79
N GLY A 58 24.06 -31.77 32.41
CA GLY A 58 24.22 -31.34 31.01
C GLY A 58 22.90 -31.03 30.30
N ASN A 59 21.77 -30.98 31.00
CA ASN A 59 20.47 -30.62 30.42
C ASN A 59 20.28 -29.10 30.39
N LEU A 60 20.89 -28.46 29.38
CA LEU A 60 20.86 -27.00 29.23
C LEU A 60 19.46 -26.44 28.99
N GLU A 61 18.60 -27.17 28.26
CA GLU A 61 17.21 -26.73 27.99
C GLU A 61 16.39 -26.63 29.28
N ALA A 62 16.47 -27.65 30.15
CA ALA A 62 15.82 -27.59 31.46
C ALA A 62 16.43 -26.50 32.36
N ALA A 63 17.75 -26.33 32.35
CA ALA A 63 18.42 -25.30 33.14
C ALA A 63 17.96 -23.88 32.73
N ILE A 64 17.84 -23.61 31.44
CA ILE A 64 17.37 -22.34 30.89
C ILE A 64 15.93 -22.06 31.29
N GLU A 65 15.03 -23.04 31.15
CA GLU A 65 13.63 -22.89 31.53
C GLU A 65 13.47 -22.62 33.02
N LEU A 66 14.23 -23.31 33.87
CA LEU A 66 14.25 -23.07 35.30
C LEU A 66 14.82 -21.67 35.64
N CYS A 67 15.86 -21.21 34.94
CA CYS A 67 16.37 -19.84 35.10
C CYS A 67 15.33 -18.79 34.73
N MET A 68 14.60 -18.96 33.61
CA MET A 68 13.51 -18.07 33.19
C MET A 68 12.38 -18.02 34.23
N GLN A 69 11.96 -19.17 34.75
CA GLN A 69 10.91 -19.25 35.78
C GLN A 69 11.36 -18.69 37.14
N ALA A 70 12.66 -18.72 37.44
CA ALA A 70 13.24 -18.14 38.64
C ALA A 70 13.47 -16.62 38.54
N GLY A 71 13.20 -16.00 37.39
CA GLY A 71 13.49 -14.57 37.14
C GLY A 71 14.96 -14.25 36.91
N LYS A 72 15.81 -15.28 36.73
CA LYS A 72 17.25 -15.17 36.45
C LYS A 72 17.49 -15.10 34.93
N THR A 73 16.90 -14.09 34.29
CA THR A 73 16.84 -14.01 32.83
C THR A 73 18.21 -13.75 32.18
N SER A 74 19.09 -13.02 32.87
CA SER A 74 20.48 -12.82 32.44
C SER A 74 21.25 -14.13 32.30
N GLU A 75 21.12 -15.00 33.30
CA GLU A 75 21.74 -16.31 33.33
C GLU A 75 21.14 -17.23 32.26
N ALA A 76 19.81 -17.19 32.09
CA ALA A 76 19.14 -17.92 31.01
C ALA A 76 19.68 -17.51 29.62
N LEU A 77 19.85 -16.21 29.36
CA LEU A 77 20.40 -15.71 28.10
C LEU A 77 21.85 -16.17 27.87
N ILE A 78 22.70 -16.08 28.91
CA ILE A 78 24.11 -16.53 28.82
C ILE A 78 24.18 -18.03 28.51
N LEU A 79 23.35 -18.85 29.16
CA LEU A 79 23.27 -20.29 28.88
C LEU A 79 22.75 -20.55 27.46
N ALA A 80 21.74 -19.81 27.00
CA ALA A 80 21.15 -20.00 25.69
C ALA A 80 22.13 -19.70 24.54
N MET A 81 23.03 -18.71 24.71
CA MET A 81 24.08 -18.42 23.73
C MET A 81 25.01 -19.61 23.46
N ASN A 82 25.16 -20.52 24.42
CA ASN A 82 25.99 -21.71 24.30
C ASN A 82 25.19 -22.97 23.89
N SER A 83 23.87 -22.88 23.79
CA SER A 83 22.96 -24.04 23.63
C SER A 83 22.38 -24.19 22.22
N GLY A 84 22.76 -23.33 21.27
CA GLY A 84 22.30 -23.33 19.89
C GLY A 84 21.33 -22.20 19.54
N SER A 85 21.22 -21.88 18.25
CA SER A 85 20.44 -20.74 17.75
C SER A 85 18.95 -20.81 18.08
N ASP A 86 18.37 -22.00 18.03
CA ASP A 86 16.93 -22.18 18.21
C ASP A 86 16.49 -21.92 19.64
N LEU A 87 17.30 -22.38 20.61
CA LEU A 87 17.02 -22.17 22.02
C LEU A 87 17.28 -20.71 22.42
N LEU A 88 18.33 -20.09 21.87
CA LEU A 88 18.58 -18.66 22.03
C LEU A 88 17.40 -17.81 21.52
N ALA A 89 16.86 -18.12 20.34
CA ALA A 89 15.71 -17.41 19.79
C ALA A 89 14.47 -17.54 20.69
N LYS A 90 14.18 -18.72 21.24
CA LYS A 90 13.07 -18.94 22.18
C LYS A 90 13.22 -18.09 23.46
N VAL A 91 14.42 -18.07 24.05
CA VAL A 91 14.69 -17.31 25.27
C VAL A 91 14.60 -15.80 25.02
N GLN A 92 15.19 -15.33 23.92
CA GLN A 92 15.10 -13.92 23.51
C GLN A 92 13.65 -13.49 23.30
N TYR A 93 12.87 -14.28 22.56
CA TYR A 93 11.45 -14.00 22.32
C TYR A 93 10.66 -13.91 23.63
N ARG A 94 10.85 -14.86 24.54
CA ARG A 94 10.17 -14.87 25.84
C ARG A 94 10.59 -13.66 26.70
N TYR A 95 11.89 -13.36 26.78
CA TYR A 95 12.39 -12.19 27.49
C TYR A 95 11.75 -10.89 26.97
N LEU A 96 11.75 -10.71 25.65
CA LEU A 96 11.24 -9.50 25.01
C LEU A 96 9.73 -9.34 25.18
N ARG A 97 8.98 -10.46 25.09
CA ARG A 97 7.54 -10.46 25.34
C ARG A 97 7.19 -10.12 26.79
N ASP A 98 7.96 -10.66 27.74
CA ASP A 98 7.69 -10.46 29.17
C ASP A 98 8.14 -9.05 29.65
N ASN A 99 8.94 -8.33 28.85
CA ASN A 99 9.36 -6.95 29.13
C ASN A 99 8.60 -5.95 28.24
N GLU A 100 7.52 -5.38 28.77
CA GLU A 100 6.76 -4.33 28.08
C GLU A 100 7.38 -2.94 28.32
N ASN A 101 8.32 -2.55 27.46
CA ASN A 101 8.84 -1.19 27.43
C ASN A 101 8.97 -0.71 25.98
N TYR A 102 8.89 0.60 25.74
CA TYR A 102 9.06 1.18 24.40
C TYR A 102 10.33 0.68 23.70
N LEU A 103 11.44 0.64 24.45
CA LEU A 103 12.71 0.12 23.94
C LEU A 103 12.65 -1.38 23.63
N SER A 104 11.91 -2.16 24.43
CA SER A 104 11.72 -3.59 24.19
C SER A 104 10.97 -3.85 22.89
N ASN A 105 9.97 -3.03 22.54
CA ASN A 105 9.25 -3.16 21.26
C ASN A 105 10.16 -2.95 20.04
N LEU A 106 11.06 -1.96 20.10
CA LEU A 106 12.03 -1.72 19.03
C LEU A 106 13.09 -2.82 18.93
N ILE A 107 13.61 -3.26 20.08
CA ILE A 107 14.56 -4.39 20.12
C ILE A 107 13.89 -5.66 19.58
N SER A 108 12.62 -5.89 19.94
CA SER A 108 11.83 -7.02 19.44
C SER A 108 11.68 -6.98 17.94
N ALA A 109 11.30 -5.83 17.38
CA ALA A 109 11.16 -5.66 15.94
C ALA A 109 12.49 -5.89 15.21
N LEU A 110 13.60 -5.42 15.78
CA LEU A 110 14.92 -5.62 15.22
C LEU A 110 15.37 -7.10 15.26
N VAL A 111 15.20 -7.77 16.40
CA VAL A 111 15.62 -9.17 16.61
C VAL A 111 14.77 -10.12 15.78
N LEU A 112 13.44 -9.92 15.78
CA LEU A 112 12.49 -10.77 15.05
C LEU A 112 12.37 -10.40 13.56
N CYS A 113 13.02 -9.29 13.14
CA CYS A 113 12.88 -8.71 11.81
C CYS A 113 11.42 -8.41 11.42
N ASP A 114 10.56 -8.15 12.42
CA ASP A 114 9.15 -7.82 12.23
C ASP A 114 8.83 -6.43 12.78
N TRP A 115 8.69 -5.48 11.86
CA TRP A 115 8.40 -4.09 12.17
C TRP A 115 6.91 -3.76 12.09
N THR A 116 6.06 -4.76 11.85
CA THR A 116 4.61 -4.58 11.75
C THR A 116 4.05 -3.95 13.02
N GLY A 117 4.41 -4.49 14.19
CA GLY A 117 3.95 -3.96 15.48
C GLY A 117 4.39 -2.51 15.72
N VAL A 118 5.61 -2.14 15.31
CA VAL A 118 6.11 -0.76 15.45
C VAL A 118 5.28 0.19 14.59
N VAL A 119 4.98 -0.18 13.34
CA VAL A 119 4.19 0.64 12.42
C VAL A 119 2.72 0.74 12.84
N THR A 120 2.14 -0.35 13.35
CA THR A 120 0.70 -0.37 13.72
C THR A 120 0.43 0.23 15.10
N GLN A 121 1.36 0.11 16.04
CA GLN A 121 1.14 0.46 17.45
C GLN A 121 1.80 1.79 17.87
N CYS A 122 2.73 2.35 17.08
CA CYS A 122 3.38 3.62 17.49
C CYS A 122 2.36 4.76 17.61
N THR A 123 2.66 5.79 18.38
CA THR A 123 1.81 6.99 18.40
C THR A 123 1.86 7.71 17.05
N ILE A 124 0.80 8.45 16.72
CA ILE A 124 0.76 9.22 15.46
C ILE A 124 1.88 10.26 15.43
N ASP A 125 2.29 10.82 16.56
CA ASP A 125 3.42 11.76 16.64
C ASP A 125 4.75 11.13 16.18
N SER A 126 4.92 9.82 16.36
CA SER A 126 6.16 9.09 16.06
C SER A 126 6.14 8.41 14.67
N TRP A 127 5.31 8.90 13.74
CA TRP A 127 5.17 8.31 12.41
C TRP A 127 6.46 8.39 11.58
N LYS A 128 7.27 9.44 11.78
CA LYS A 128 8.54 9.62 11.06
C LYS A 128 9.55 8.57 11.48
N GLU A 129 9.63 8.30 12.77
CA GLU A 129 10.50 7.28 13.36
C GLU A 129 10.09 5.88 12.86
N ALA A 130 8.79 5.59 12.82
CA ALA A 130 8.28 4.34 12.26
C ALA A 130 8.59 4.21 10.75
N LEU A 131 8.51 5.29 9.99
CA LEU A 131 8.87 5.31 8.57
C LEU A 131 10.37 5.06 8.37
N VAL A 132 11.23 5.74 9.13
CA VAL A 132 12.69 5.55 9.09
C VAL A 132 13.05 4.11 9.43
N ALA A 133 12.42 3.54 10.46
CA ALA A 133 12.61 2.15 10.84
C ALA A 133 12.26 1.18 9.69
N ALA A 134 11.11 1.38 9.05
CA ALA A 134 10.71 0.59 7.89
C ALA A 134 11.70 0.71 6.73
N ILE A 135 12.15 1.92 6.37
CA ILE A 135 13.12 2.16 5.29
C ILE A 135 14.47 1.50 5.60
N THR A 136 14.92 1.58 6.86
CA THR A 136 16.24 1.11 7.28
C THR A 136 16.31 -0.41 7.35
N HIS A 137 15.28 -1.05 7.92
CA HIS A 137 15.33 -2.46 8.27
C HIS A 137 14.50 -3.38 7.35
N CYS A 138 13.52 -2.86 6.61
CA CYS A 138 12.51 -3.69 5.93
C CYS A 138 12.59 -3.64 4.40
N LYS A 139 13.75 -3.79 3.77
CA LYS A 139 13.90 -3.65 2.31
C LYS A 139 12.88 -4.43 1.47
N HIS A 140 12.54 -5.66 1.87
CA HIS A 140 11.60 -6.52 1.13
C HIS A 140 10.13 -6.26 1.45
N GLN A 141 9.83 -5.83 2.69
CA GLN A 141 8.47 -5.57 3.17
C GLN A 141 8.12 -4.07 3.19
N LEU A 142 9.03 -3.22 2.71
CA LEU A 142 8.91 -1.77 2.74
C LEU A 142 7.59 -1.29 2.13
N PRO A 143 7.16 -1.77 0.94
CA PRO A 143 5.90 -1.33 0.35
C PRO A 143 4.70 -1.56 1.27
N LEU A 144 4.61 -2.76 1.86
CA LEU A 144 3.50 -3.16 2.73
C LEU A 144 3.45 -2.32 4.02
N LEU A 145 4.60 -2.12 4.66
CA LEU A 145 4.68 -1.37 5.91
C LEU A 145 4.41 0.13 5.69
N CYS A 146 4.96 0.71 4.61
CA CYS A 146 4.69 2.09 4.25
C CYS A 146 3.22 2.32 3.89
N GLU A 147 2.58 1.41 3.16
CA GLU A 147 1.16 1.49 2.85
C GLU A 147 0.31 1.46 4.13
N ARG A 148 0.59 0.53 5.04
CA ARG A 148 -0.12 0.43 6.33
C ARG A 148 0.05 1.67 7.21
N LEU A 149 1.24 2.25 7.23
CA LEU A 149 1.48 3.52 7.92
C LEU A 149 0.66 4.65 7.28
N GLY A 150 0.62 4.70 5.95
CA GLY A 150 -0.17 5.65 5.18
C GLY A 150 -1.67 5.55 5.46
N GLU A 151 -2.22 4.34 5.48
CA GLU A 151 -3.63 4.08 5.82
C GLU A 151 -3.98 4.61 7.21
N ARG A 152 -3.09 4.38 8.18
CA ARG A 152 -3.30 4.82 9.56
C ARG A 152 -3.27 6.35 9.67
N LEU A 153 -2.31 7.00 9.00
CA LEU A 153 -2.25 8.47 8.93
C LEU A 153 -3.47 9.06 8.22
N GLN A 154 -3.96 8.39 7.18
CA GLN A 154 -5.14 8.81 6.43
C GLN A 154 -6.43 8.65 7.24
N GLY A 155 -6.56 7.60 8.06
CA GLY A 155 -7.70 7.42 8.97
C GLY A 155 -7.80 8.54 10.02
N GLU A 156 -6.66 8.97 10.55
CA GLU A 156 -6.58 10.06 11.54
C GLU A 156 -6.63 11.46 10.91
N ALA A 157 -6.50 11.56 9.58
CA ALA A 157 -6.48 12.83 8.87
C ALA A 157 -7.79 13.62 8.92
N VAL A 158 -8.89 12.98 9.35
CA VAL A 158 -10.17 13.67 9.65
C VAL A 158 -9.97 14.78 10.68
N SER A 159 -9.05 14.59 11.62
CA SER A 159 -8.77 15.56 12.69
C SER A 159 -7.64 16.52 12.35
N ASN A 160 -6.78 16.21 11.37
CA ASN A 160 -5.64 17.03 11.01
C ASN A 160 -5.27 16.87 9.52
N ALA A 161 -5.49 17.92 8.73
CA ALA A 161 -5.22 17.94 7.30
C ALA A 161 -3.74 17.70 6.94
N ASP A 162 -2.80 17.99 7.85
CA ASP A 162 -1.38 17.72 7.60
C ASP A 162 -1.06 16.21 7.63
N LEU A 163 -1.86 15.40 8.34
CA LEU A 163 -1.72 13.94 8.33
C LEU A 163 -2.07 13.36 6.96
N ALA A 164 -3.00 13.98 6.22
CA ALA A 164 -3.28 13.56 4.84
C ALA A 164 -2.05 13.74 3.93
N ARG A 165 -1.33 14.87 4.07
CA ARG A 165 -0.07 15.09 3.34
C ARG A 165 1.02 14.11 3.76
N ASN A 166 1.11 13.79 5.05
CA ASN A 166 2.06 12.80 5.54
C ASN A 166 1.74 11.38 5.03
N ALA A 167 0.46 11.02 4.90
CA ALA A 167 0.04 9.75 4.29
C ALA A 167 0.50 9.64 2.83
N ILE A 168 0.42 10.73 2.05
CA ILE A 168 0.92 10.78 0.67
C ILE A 168 2.43 10.44 0.63
N LEU A 169 3.24 11.00 1.55
CA LEU A 169 4.66 10.66 1.65
C LEU A 169 4.88 9.15 1.92
N CYS A 170 4.06 8.54 2.78
CA CYS A 170 4.12 7.10 3.03
C CYS A 170 3.79 6.29 1.78
N TYR A 171 2.79 6.68 0.99
CA TYR A 171 2.45 6.00 -0.27
C TYR A 171 3.53 6.17 -1.35
N ILE A 172 4.22 7.32 -1.40
CA ILE A 172 5.41 7.52 -2.25
C ILE A 172 6.50 6.53 -1.84
N CYS A 173 6.82 6.42 -0.54
CA CYS A 173 7.81 5.47 -0.04
C CYS A 173 7.41 4.01 -0.31
N ALA A 174 6.11 3.70 -0.32
CA ALA A 174 5.62 2.37 -0.67
C ALA A 174 5.80 2.05 -2.17
N GLY A 175 5.76 3.09 -3.01
CA GLY A 175 5.69 2.97 -4.47
C GLY A 175 4.29 2.58 -4.95
N SER A 176 3.24 2.91 -4.19
CA SER A 176 1.86 2.62 -4.57
C SER A 176 1.23 3.84 -5.24
N THR A 177 1.13 3.81 -6.56
CA THR A 177 0.51 4.90 -7.34
C THR A 177 -0.98 5.00 -7.09
N GLU A 178 -1.67 3.88 -6.93
CA GLU A 178 -3.12 3.85 -6.68
C GLU A 178 -3.50 4.55 -5.38
N ARG A 179 -2.82 4.18 -4.28
CA ARG A 179 -3.05 4.79 -2.97
C ARG A 179 -2.63 6.26 -2.94
N LEU A 180 -1.57 6.61 -3.67
CA LEU A 180 -1.13 8.00 -3.81
C LEU A 180 -2.22 8.86 -4.45
N VAL A 181 -2.79 8.41 -5.57
CA VAL A 181 -3.85 9.14 -6.30
C VAL A 181 -5.10 9.29 -5.42
N GLU A 182 -5.50 8.22 -4.74
CA GLU A 182 -6.63 8.26 -3.80
C GLU A 182 -6.41 9.24 -2.65
N ALA A 183 -5.26 9.16 -1.99
CA ALA A 183 -4.96 10.01 -0.85
C ALA A 183 -4.84 11.48 -1.23
N TRP A 184 -4.31 11.77 -2.41
CA TRP A 184 -4.21 13.14 -2.94
C TRP A 184 -5.59 13.74 -3.22
N GLN A 185 -6.47 12.97 -3.86
CA GLN A 185 -7.85 13.39 -4.13
C GLN A 185 -8.62 13.63 -2.82
N LEU A 186 -8.48 12.76 -1.83
CA LEU A 186 -9.13 12.92 -0.51
C LEU A 186 -8.60 14.15 0.25
N SER A 187 -7.29 14.37 0.23
CA SER A 187 -6.66 15.50 0.93
C SER A 187 -7.15 16.86 0.42
N LYS A 188 -7.57 16.93 -0.84
CA LYS A 188 -7.97 18.18 -1.50
C LYS A 188 -9.49 18.31 -1.66
N GLY A 189 -10.22 17.20 -1.83
CA GLY A 189 -11.68 17.20 -1.82
C GLY A 189 -12.31 17.51 -0.45
N GLY A 190 -11.52 17.39 0.63
CA GLY A 190 -11.92 17.77 1.99
C GLY A 190 -11.57 19.20 2.40
N GLN A 191 -10.86 19.97 1.57
CA GLN A 191 -10.79 21.42 1.77
C GLN A 191 -12.11 21.99 1.24
N PRO A 192 -13.00 22.54 2.09
CA PRO A 192 -13.98 23.46 1.57
C PRO A 192 -13.16 24.53 0.87
N SER A 193 -13.39 24.69 -0.44
CA SER A 193 -12.95 25.85 -1.19
C SER A 193 -13.09 27.06 -0.27
N SER A 194 -11.97 27.74 -0.03
CA SER A 194 -11.86 28.98 0.71
C SER A 194 -13.17 29.77 0.69
N ASP A 195 -13.74 30.00 1.88
CA ASP A 195 -14.86 30.88 2.18
C ASP A 195 -15.95 31.06 1.09
N PRO A 196 -17.22 30.67 1.36
CA PRO A 196 -18.37 31.05 0.52
C PRO A 196 -18.56 32.57 0.34
N ALA A 197 -17.77 33.39 1.04
CA ALA A 197 -17.78 34.84 1.02
C ALA A 197 -16.89 35.46 -0.08
N THR A 198 -15.96 34.71 -0.67
CA THR A 198 -15.22 35.15 -1.86
C THR A 198 -15.88 34.52 -3.08
N GLY A 199 -16.58 35.34 -3.87
CA GLY A 199 -17.13 34.94 -5.16
C GLY A 199 -16.00 34.66 -6.15
N GLU A 200 -15.29 33.54 -5.98
CA GLU A 200 -14.35 33.02 -6.98
C GLU A 200 -15.15 32.64 -8.22
N ASP A 201 -14.87 33.36 -9.32
CA ASP A 201 -15.42 33.08 -10.64
C ASP A 201 -15.17 31.61 -10.99
N GLU A 202 -16.12 30.94 -11.67
CA GLU A 202 -15.98 29.52 -12.05
C GLU A 202 -14.69 29.22 -12.84
N LEU A 203 -14.13 30.24 -13.49
CA LEU A 203 -12.84 30.22 -14.17
C LEU A 203 -11.66 29.94 -13.20
N ASP A 204 -11.66 30.52 -12.01
CA ASP A 204 -10.59 30.34 -11.03
C ASP A 204 -10.63 28.95 -10.39
N LYS A 205 -11.83 28.41 -10.16
CA LYS A 205 -12.03 27.02 -9.69
C LYS A 205 -11.51 26.00 -10.69
N ASN A 206 -11.84 26.18 -11.97
CA ASN A 206 -11.35 25.29 -13.03
C ASN A 206 -9.84 25.41 -13.20
N ASN A 207 -9.26 26.60 -13.09
CA ASN A 207 -7.82 26.80 -13.20
C ASN A 207 -7.04 26.13 -12.05
N ASN A 208 -7.54 26.24 -10.82
CA ASN A 208 -6.96 25.55 -9.66
C ASN A 208 -7.07 24.02 -9.78
N SER A 209 -8.23 23.51 -10.21
CA SER A 209 -8.43 22.08 -10.43
C SER A 209 -7.50 21.51 -11.52
N ASN A 210 -7.33 22.23 -12.63
CA ASN A 210 -6.41 21.83 -13.70
C ASN A 210 -4.95 21.82 -13.24
N ARG A 211 -4.55 22.79 -12.41
CA ARG A 211 -3.22 22.85 -11.82
C ARG A 211 -2.98 21.69 -10.84
N ASP A 212 -3.93 21.42 -9.96
CA ASP A 212 -3.86 20.31 -9.01
C ASP A 212 -3.76 18.96 -9.74
N LEU A 213 -4.52 18.78 -10.82
CA LEU A 213 -4.44 17.61 -11.69
C LEU A 213 -3.03 17.45 -12.29
N GLN A 214 -2.46 18.55 -12.79
CA GLN A 214 -1.11 18.54 -13.34
C GLN A 214 -0.06 18.14 -12.29
N GLU A 215 -0.10 18.74 -11.10
CA GLU A 215 0.82 18.41 -10.00
C GLU A 215 0.74 16.93 -9.61
N LEU A 216 -0.48 16.37 -9.51
CA LEU A 216 -0.70 14.96 -9.20
C LEU A 216 -0.17 14.03 -10.30
N VAL A 217 -0.39 14.36 -11.57
CA VAL A 217 0.13 13.58 -12.71
C VAL A 217 1.65 13.61 -12.74
N GLU A 218 2.27 14.77 -12.52
CA GLU A 218 3.73 14.91 -12.50
C GLU A 218 4.35 14.03 -11.40
N VAL A 219 3.82 14.08 -10.18
CA VAL A 219 4.30 13.24 -9.07
C VAL A 219 4.08 11.76 -9.36
N SER A 220 2.91 11.39 -9.90
CA SER A 220 2.57 9.99 -10.22
C SER A 220 3.46 9.41 -11.32
N MET A 221 3.76 10.21 -12.35
CA MET A 221 4.66 9.81 -13.45
C MET A 221 6.12 9.76 -13.01
N LEU A 222 6.56 10.70 -12.16
CA LEU A 222 7.90 10.67 -11.57
C LEU A 222 8.09 9.42 -10.70
N LEU A 223 7.07 9.06 -9.92
CA LEU A 223 7.08 7.83 -9.12
C LEU A 223 7.14 6.59 -10.00
N GLN A 224 6.30 6.47 -11.02
CA GLN A 224 6.37 5.37 -11.99
C GLN A 224 7.77 5.27 -12.62
N LYS A 225 8.35 6.39 -13.02
CA LYS A 225 9.70 6.41 -13.62
C LYS A 225 10.79 6.00 -12.63
N ALA A 226 10.65 6.37 -11.36
CA ALA A 226 11.56 5.93 -10.31
C ALA A 226 11.44 4.42 -10.05
N LEU A 227 10.22 3.87 -10.05
CA LEU A 227 9.95 2.45 -9.90
C LEU A 227 10.47 1.63 -11.09
N GLU A 228 10.31 2.12 -12.32
CA GLU A 228 10.92 1.54 -13.53
C GLU A 228 12.44 1.40 -13.40
N LYS A 229 13.13 2.45 -12.94
CA LYS A 229 14.59 2.42 -12.72
C LYS A 229 15.01 1.41 -11.65
N GLN A 230 14.13 1.09 -10.71
CA GLN A 230 14.34 0.06 -9.69
C GLN A 230 13.94 -1.35 -10.17
N GLY A 231 13.49 -1.50 -11.42
CA GLY A 231 13.00 -2.78 -11.96
C GLY A 231 11.60 -3.17 -11.47
N ARG A 232 10.86 -2.25 -10.84
CA ARG A 232 9.51 -2.44 -10.30
C ARG A 232 8.47 -1.75 -11.18
N SER A 233 8.50 -2.01 -12.49
CA SER A 233 7.53 -1.41 -13.42
C SER A 233 6.15 -2.03 -13.24
N ALA A 234 5.15 -1.23 -12.91
CA ALA A 234 3.74 -1.64 -12.90
C ALA A 234 2.99 -0.88 -14.02
N PRO A 235 2.09 -1.55 -14.77
CA PRO A 235 1.25 -0.84 -15.74
C PRO A 235 0.30 0.11 -15.01
N ALA A 236 -0.04 1.24 -15.65
CA ALA A 236 -1.08 2.14 -15.16
C ALA A 236 -2.45 1.46 -15.29
N VAL A 237 -3.05 1.12 -14.14
CA VAL A 237 -4.33 0.41 -14.01
C VAL A 237 -5.14 1.12 -12.92
N GLY A 238 -6.47 1.14 -13.02
CA GLY A 238 -7.33 1.69 -11.95
C GLY A 238 -7.30 3.21 -11.88
N LYS A 239 -7.16 3.76 -10.67
CA LYS A 239 -7.25 5.22 -10.42
C LYS A 239 -6.14 5.99 -11.12
N LEU A 240 -4.96 5.40 -11.28
CA LEU A 240 -3.90 5.99 -12.09
C LEU A 240 -4.29 6.08 -13.57
N ALA A 241 -4.99 5.07 -14.11
CA ALA A 241 -5.47 5.11 -15.49
C ALA A 241 -6.54 6.19 -15.67
N ASP A 242 -7.46 6.33 -14.72
CA ASP A 242 -8.48 7.39 -14.72
C ASP A 242 -7.84 8.79 -14.69
N LEU A 243 -6.82 8.96 -13.84
CA LEU A 243 -6.06 10.21 -13.71
C LEU A 243 -5.37 10.58 -15.04
N LEU A 244 -4.66 9.62 -15.63
CA LEU A 244 -3.95 9.83 -16.90
C LEU A 244 -4.93 10.10 -18.05
N SER A 245 -6.08 9.46 -18.06
CA SER A 245 -7.15 9.70 -19.03
C SER A 245 -7.69 11.13 -18.92
N GLN A 246 -7.98 11.61 -17.71
CA GLN A 246 -8.42 12.99 -17.47
C GLN A 246 -7.38 14.01 -17.94
N TYR A 247 -6.10 13.78 -17.63
CA TYR A 247 -5.04 14.67 -18.06
C TYR A 247 -4.80 14.64 -19.57
N ALA A 248 -4.90 13.47 -20.21
CA ALA A 248 -4.81 13.34 -21.66
C ALA A 248 -5.96 14.07 -22.36
N ARG A 249 -7.19 14.05 -21.82
CA ARG A 249 -8.33 14.83 -22.32
C ARG A 249 -8.05 16.33 -22.23
N LEU A 250 -7.47 16.79 -21.11
CA LEU A 250 -7.08 18.19 -20.92
C LEU A 250 -6.03 18.62 -21.96
N LEU A 251 -4.98 17.82 -22.15
CA LEU A 251 -3.93 18.08 -23.16
C LEU A 251 -4.50 18.10 -24.59
N ALA A 252 -5.42 17.18 -24.90
CA ALA A 252 -6.09 17.14 -26.20
C ALA A 252 -6.95 18.39 -26.43
N ALA A 253 -7.66 18.88 -25.40
CA ALA A 253 -8.44 20.12 -25.47
C ALA A 253 -7.56 21.36 -25.67
N GLN A 254 -6.32 21.35 -25.15
CA GLN A 254 -5.32 22.40 -25.39
C GLN A 254 -4.62 22.29 -26.76
N GLY A 255 -4.93 21.27 -27.56
CA GLY A 255 -4.37 21.05 -28.89
C GLY A 255 -3.07 20.23 -28.91
N SER A 256 -2.59 19.75 -27.76
CA SER A 256 -1.37 18.93 -27.66
C SER A 256 -1.68 17.43 -27.79
N LEU A 257 -2.17 17.04 -28.97
CA LEU A 257 -2.55 15.66 -29.30
C LEU A 257 -1.39 14.64 -29.15
N PRO A 258 -0.13 14.95 -29.55
CA PRO A 258 0.99 14.00 -29.41
C PRO A 258 1.37 13.73 -27.95
N SER A 259 1.36 14.77 -27.10
CA SER A 259 1.62 14.60 -25.67
C SER A 259 0.50 13.81 -25.00
N ALA A 260 -0.76 14.09 -25.34
CA ALA A 260 -1.91 13.31 -24.85
C ALA A 260 -1.76 11.81 -25.14
N LEU A 261 -1.32 11.43 -26.34
CA LEU A 261 -1.02 10.03 -26.68
C LEU A 261 0.09 9.41 -25.82
N THR A 262 1.10 10.20 -25.46
CA THR A 262 2.23 9.71 -24.65
C THR A 262 1.78 9.35 -23.23
N TYR A 263 0.89 10.15 -22.63
CA TYR A 263 0.35 9.89 -21.29
C TYR A 263 -0.64 8.71 -21.25
N LEU A 264 -1.31 8.39 -22.37
CA LEU A 264 -2.18 7.21 -22.47
C LEU A 264 -1.39 5.91 -22.61
N GLY A 265 -0.18 5.97 -23.17
CA GLY A 265 0.72 4.82 -23.28
C GLY A 265 0.07 3.56 -23.88
N ASN A 266 0.35 2.43 -23.25
CA ASN A 266 -0.14 1.10 -23.64
C ASN A 266 -1.15 0.51 -22.63
N SER A 267 -1.80 1.37 -21.84
CA SER A 267 -2.80 0.89 -20.89
C SER A 267 -3.94 0.15 -21.60
N THR A 268 -4.40 -0.93 -20.98
CA THR A 268 -5.48 -1.81 -21.50
C THR A 268 -6.86 -1.38 -21.03
N ASP A 269 -6.98 -0.19 -20.47
CA ASP A 269 -8.27 0.33 -19.99
C ASP A 269 -9.15 0.74 -21.18
N PRO A 270 -10.42 0.33 -21.24
CA PRO A 270 -11.31 0.63 -22.37
C PRO A 270 -11.48 2.14 -22.62
N GLU A 271 -11.48 2.97 -21.58
CA GLU A 271 -11.66 4.42 -21.75
C GLU A 271 -10.40 5.07 -22.36
N MET A 272 -9.22 4.62 -21.92
CA MET A 272 -7.96 5.04 -22.54
C MET A 272 -7.85 4.58 -23.98
N GLU A 273 -8.30 3.36 -24.28
CA GLU A 273 -8.20 2.79 -25.62
C GLU A 273 -9.08 3.56 -26.62
N GLU A 274 -10.31 3.92 -26.24
CA GLU A 274 -11.19 4.76 -27.04
C GLU A 274 -10.57 6.14 -27.29
N LEU A 275 -10.07 6.79 -26.23
CA LEU A 275 -9.45 8.11 -26.36
C LEU A 275 -8.20 8.06 -27.23
N ARG A 276 -7.39 7.01 -27.07
CA ARG A 276 -6.23 6.73 -27.91
C ARG A 276 -6.66 6.60 -29.36
N GLU A 277 -7.63 5.76 -29.68
CA GLU A 277 -8.11 5.57 -31.05
C GLU A 277 -8.58 6.89 -31.68
N ARG A 278 -9.35 7.68 -30.93
CA ARG A 278 -9.81 9.01 -31.38
C ARG A 278 -8.65 9.95 -31.67
N LEU A 279 -7.61 9.97 -30.84
CA LEU A 279 -6.40 10.76 -31.06
C LEU A 279 -5.59 10.26 -32.28
N TYR A 280 -5.54 8.95 -32.52
CA TYR A 280 -4.90 8.37 -33.71
C TYR A 280 -5.60 8.80 -35.02
N TYR A 281 -6.94 8.89 -35.04
CA TYR A 281 -7.67 9.45 -36.18
C TYR A 281 -7.42 10.96 -36.32
N ALA A 282 -7.43 11.71 -35.21
CA ALA A 282 -7.21 13.16 -35.23
C ALA A 282 -5.80 13.55 -35.74
N LEU A 283 -4.79 12.74 -35.45
CA LEU A 283 -3.42 12.92 -35.94
C LEU A 283 -3.18 12.35 -37.35
N GLY A 284 -4.18 11.70 -37.95
CA GLY A 284 -4.07 11.11 -39.29
C GLY A 284 -3.22 9.84 -39.34
N HIS A 285 -2.88 9.24 -38.20
CA HIS A 285 -2.18 7.95 -38.13
C HIS A 285 -3.06 6.77 -38.54
N LYS A 286 -4.38 6.92 -38.40
CA LYS A 286 -5.38 6.02 -38.99
C LYS A 286 -6.30 6.84 -39.88
N THR A 287 -6.50 6.39 -41.11
CA THR A 287 -7.54 6.94 -41.98
C THR A 287 -8.84 6.20 -41.70
N TYR A 288 -9.92 6.95 -41.42
CA TYR A 288 -11.26 6.38 -41.42
C TYR A 288 -11.56 5.90 -42.84
N THR A 289 -11.47 4.59 -43.09
CA THR A 289 -12.07 4.00 -44.28
C THR A 289 -13.54 3.79 -43.96
N PRO A 290 -14.47 4.63 -44.46
CA PRO A 290 -15.87 4.28 -44.39
C PRO A 290 -16.01 2.90 -45.04
N ALA A 291 -16.59 1.94 -44.32
CA ALA A 291 -17.01 0.70 -44.93
C ALA A 291 -17.83 1.08 -46.17
N ALA A 292 -17.30 0.74 -47.35
CA ALA A 292 -18.00 1.00 -48.60
C ALA A 292 -19.41 0.44 -48.44
N PRO A 293 -20.47 1.18 -48.79
CA PRO A 293 -21.81 0.62 -48.75
C PRO A 293 -21.79 -0.60 -49.66
N THR A 294 -21.90 -1.79 -49.07
CA THR A 294 -22.12 -3.03 -49.79
C THR A 294 -23.48 -2.88 -50.45
N ARG A 295 -23.47 -2.34 -51.66
CA ARG A 295 -24.62 -2.33 -52.53
C ARG A 295 -24.91 -3.81 -52.81
N PRO A 296 -26.08 -4.36 -52.42
CA PRO A 296 -26.37 -5.75 -52.73
C PRO A 296 -26.37 -5.91 -54.26
N GLN A 297 -25.37 -6.61 -54.77
CA GLN A 297 -25.36 -7.09 -56.14
C GLN A 297 -26.41 -8.20 -56.22
N TYR A 298 -27.57 -7.88 -56.79
CA TYR A 298 -28.51 -8.90 -57.22
C TYR A 298 -27.80 -9.74 -58.29
N ALA A 299 -27.52 -11.00 -57.95
CA ALA A 299 -27.05 -12.01 -58.89
C ALA A 299 -28.11 -12.16 -59.99
N SER A 300 -27.73 -11.87 -61.23
CA SER A 300 -28.48 -12.27 -62.41
C SER A 300 -28.29 -13.78 -62.56
N GLN A 301 -29.27 -14.54 -62.07
CA GLN A 301 -29.32 -15.97 -62.31
C GLN A 301 -29.73 -16.20 -63.77
N GLN A 302 -28.85 -16.87 -64.51
CA GLN A 302 -29.08 -17.31 -65.88
C GLN A 302 -30.24 -18.30 -65.98
N GLN A 303 -30.87 -18.26 -67.14
CA GLN A 303 -32.00 -19.07 -67.59
C GLN A 303 -31.79 -20.58 -67.38
N GLN A 304 -32.81 -21.23 -66.82
CA GLN A 304 -33.15 -22.59 -67.21
C GLN A 304 -34.64 -22.69 -67.54
N GLN A 305 -34.87 -23.50 -68.55
CA GLN A 305 -36.02 -23.57 -69.43
C GLN A 305 -37.04 -24.54 -68.85
N GLN A 306 -38.30 -24.11 -68.60
CA GLN A 306 -39.41 -25.05 -68.55
C GLN A 306 -40.80 -24.41 -68.79
N GLN A 307 -41.38 -24.87 -69.89
CA GLN A 307 -42.77 -25.18 -70.23
C GLN A 307 -43.95 -24.32 -69.68
N GLN A 308 -44.79 -23.91 -70.65
CA GLN A 308 -46.08 -23.25 -70.52
C GLN A 308 -47.11 -24.05 -69.71
N PRO A 309 -48.10 -23.38 -69.10
CA PRO A 309 -49.49 -23.48 -69.59
C PRO A 309 -50.21 -22.11 -69.73
N PRO A 310 -51.46 -22.09 -70.26
CA PRO A 310 -51.97 -20.94 -71.01
C PRO A 310 -52.91 -19.98 -70.24
N PHE A 311 -52.88 -18.72 -70.67
CA PHE A 311 -54.01 -17.81 -70.95
C PHE A 311 -55.20 -17.72 -69.96
N ASN A 312 -55.38 -16.55 -69.31
CA ASN A 312 -56.56 -15.69 -69.55
C ASN A 312 -56.39 -14.27 -68.98
N PRO A 313 -56.89 -13.22 -69.67
CA PRO A 313 -56.82 -11.82 -69.24
C PRO A 313 -58.10 -11.40 -68.49
N MET A 314 -58.04 -10.39 -67.60
CA MET A 314 -59.03 -9.30 -67.51
C MET A 314 -58.80 -8.30 -66.36
N PHE A 315 -58.69 -7.03 -66.81
CA PHE A 315 -59.07 -5.73 -66.22
C PHE A 315 -58.35 -5.09 -65.00
N PRO A 316 -58.27 -3.73 -65.04
CA PRO A 316 -57.40 -2.90 -64.20
C PRO A 316 -58.18 -2.16 -63.10
N THR A 317 -57.49 -1.54 -62.15
CA THR A 317 -57.92 -0.27 -61.52
C THR A 317 -56.80 0.34 -60.66
N ILE A 318 -56.44 1.58 -61.01
CA ILE A 318 -56.20 2.81 -60.22
C ILE A 318 -56.01 2.64 -58.68
N GLY A 319 -55.17 3.36 -57.94
CA GLY A 319 -54.30 4.52 -58.16
C GLY A 319 -53.19 4.54 -57.10
N GLN A 320 -52.15 5.38 -57.28
CA GLN A 320 -51.89 6.60 -56.48
C GLN A 320 -51.82 6.36 -54.95
N ALA A 321 -50.90 6.93 -54.18
CA ALA A 321 -49.72 7.75 -54.40
C ALA A 321 -48.97 7.80 -53.04
N ALA A 322 -47.67 8.08 -53.13
CA ALA A 322 -46.78 8.68 -52.13
C ALA A 322 -47.30 8.98 -50.70
N LYS A 323 -46.51 8.54 -49.69
CA LYS A 323 -45.68 9.41 -48.80
C LYS A 323 -44.96 8.56 -47.73
N MET A 324 -43.62 8.62 -47.72
CA MET A 324 -42.77 9.22 -46.66
C MET A 324 -42.92 8.59 -45.25
N LYS A 325 -41.94 7.77 -44.82
CA LYS A 325 -40.74 8.12 -44.01
C LYS A 325 -41.04 8.66 -42.60
N ALA A 326 -40.74 7.85 -41.58
CA ALA A 326 -39.99 8.17 -40.35
C ALA A 326 -40.16 6.99 -39.35
N TYR A 327 -39.11 6.21 -39.08
CA TYR A 327 -38.21 6.32 -37.91
C TYR A 327 -38.92 6.23 -36.56
N GLY A 328 -38.73 5.09 -35.87
CA GLY A 328 -39.08 4.87 -34.47
C GLY A 328 -38.40 3.60 -33.96
N GLN A 329 -37.57 3.77 -32.93
CA GLN A 329 -36.61 2.82 -32.35
C GLN A 329 -37.25 1.54 -31.79
N SER A 330 -36.53 0.42 -31.86
CA SER A 330 -36.81 -0.81 -31.12
C SER A 330 -35.73 -1.07 -30.06
N LEU A 331 -36.12 -1.08 -28.79
CA LEU A 331 -35.41 -1.74 -27.69
C LEU A 331 -36.28 -2.90 -27.17
N PRO A 332 -35.69 -4.02 -26.72
CA PRO A 332 -36.42 -5.20 -26.28
C PRO A 332 -36.81 -5.11 -24.78
N PRO A 333 -37.92 -5.73 -24.35
CA PRO A 333 -38.24 -5.87 -22.92
C PRO A 333 -37.68 -7.18 -22.32
N ALA A 334 -37.23 -7.11 -21.06
CA ALA A 334 -36.88 -8.23 -20.19
C ALA A 334 -38.01 -8.49 -19.15
N PRO A 335 -38.07 -9.70 -18.54
CA PRO A 335 -39.29 -10.25 -17.94
C PRO A 335 -39.53 -9.89 -16.46
N VAL A 336 -40.80 -9.98 -16.05
CA VAL A 336 -41.32 -9.76 -14.68
C VAL A 336 -41.36 -11.06 -13.84
N PRO A 337 -41.18 -11.01 -12.50
CA PRO A 337 -41.35 -12.16 -11.61
C PRO A 337 -42.81 -12.34 -11.13
N THR A 338 -43.22 -13.60 -10.99
CA THR A 338 -44.52 -14.06 -10.49
C THR A 338 -44.64 -14.01 -8.96
N LEU A 339 -45.80 -13.56 -8.46
CA LEU A 339 -46.24 -13.61 -7.06
C LEU A 339 -46.75 -15.01 -6.68
N ASN A 340 -46.30 -15.56 -5.54
CA ASN A 340 -46.89 -16.73 -4.87
C ASN A 340 -47.75 -16.29 -3.65
N PRO A 341 -48.92 -16.90 -3.40
CA PRO A 341 -49.65 -16.70 -2.16
C PRO A 341 -49.34 -17.78 -1.08
N VAL A 342 -49.50 -17.31 0.15
CA VAL A 342 -49.36 -17.97 1.46
C VAL A 342 -50.32 -19.15 1.66
N SER A 343 -49.89 -20.17 2.41
CA SER A 343 -50.79 -21.03 3.21
C SER A 343 -50.08 -21.57 4.45
N THR A 344 -50.58 -21.19 5.61
CA THR A 344 -50.17 -21.61 6.96
C THR A 344 -51.05 -22.80 7.37
N MET A 345 -50.43 -23.91 7.80
CA MET A 345 -51.13 -25.06 8.41
C MET A 345 -51.44 -24.81 9.90
N PRO A 346 -52.52 -25.40 10.44
CA PRO A 346 -52.68 -25.63 11.86
C PRO A 346 -52.56 -27.13 12.21
N GLN A 347 -51.68 -27.47 13.16
CA GLN A 347 -51.99 -28.17 14.41
C GLN A 347 -50.74 -28.33 15.27
#